data_AF-A0A7C6JP85-F1
#
_entry.id   AF-A0A7C6JP85-F1
#
_cell.length_a   1.000
_cell.length_b   1.000
_cell.length_c   1.000
_cell.angle_alpha   90.00
_cell.angle_beta   90.00
_cell.angle_gamma   90.00
#
_symmetry.space_group_name_H-M   'P 1'
#
loop_
_entity.id
_entity.type
_entity.pdbx_description
1 polymer ?
#
loop_
_entity_poly.entity_id
_entity_poly.type
_entity_poly.pdbx_seq_one_letter_code
_entity_poly.pdbx_strand_id
1 'polypeptide(L)' 'MTDKWRLLLSSRKFWATVVGLVFLIIKTWSPNFPLDAEQIAGILALLVSYILGTALEDGLRGLK' A
#
# COMPACT_ATOMS: atom_id res chain seq x y z
N MET A 1 -19.34 9.12 14.67
CA MET A 1 -18.85 9.16 13.27
C MET A 1 -17.35 9.50 13.15
N THR A 2 -16.72 10.04 14.19
CA THR A 2 -15.29 10.40 14.24
C THR A 2 -14.34 9.19 14.26
N ASP A 3 -14.75 8.06 14.81
CA ASP A 3 -13.80 6.95 15.09
C ASP A 3 -13.43 6.15 13.85
N LYS A 4 -14.34 5.98 12.88
CA LYS A 4 -14.11 5.18 11.67
C LYS A 4 -13.03 5.80 10.77
N TRP A 5 -13.06 7.13 10.59
CA TRP A 5 -12.04 7.86 9.82
C TRP A 5 -10.67 7.81 10.50
N ARG A 6 -10.65 7.93 11.83
CA ARG A 6 -9.43 7.80 12.63
C ARG A 6 -8.84 6.38 12.53
N LEU A 7 -9.68 5.36 12.47
CA LEU A 7 -9.28 3.96 12.30
C LEU A 7 -8.73 3.68 10.90
N LEU A 8 -9.36 4.22 9.85
CA LEU A 8 -8.89 4.11 8.47
C LEU A 8 -7.55 4.82 8.26
N LEU A 9 -7.42 6.06 8.74
CA LEU A 9 -6.19 6.85 8.65
C LEU A 9 -5.08 6.34 9.58
N SER A 10 -5.39 5.52 10.58
CA SER A 10 -4.39 4.84 11.41
C SER A 10 -3.98 3.47 10.83
N SER A 11 -4.65 2.98 9.79
CA SER A 11 -4.39 1.64 9.24
C SER A 11 -3.11 1.63 8.41
N ARG A 12 -2.16 0.78 8.80
CA ARG A 12 -0.90 0.55 8.06
C ARG A 12 -1.14 0.06 6.63
N LYS A 13 -2.22 -0.73 6.43
CA LYS A 13 -2.66 -1.21 5.11
C LYS A 13 -3.07 -0.05 4.22
N PHE A 14 -3.82 0.91 4.75
CA PHE A 14 -4.25 2.10 4.01
C PHE A 14 -3.05 2.91 3.53
N TRP A 15 -2.09 3.20 4.42
CA TRP A 15 -0.88 3.94 4.06
C TRP A 15 0.02 3.18 3.08
N ALA A 16 0.13 1.85 3.17
CA ALA A 16 0.88 1.05 2.20
C ALA A 16 0.30 1.21 0.78
N THR A 17 -1.04 1.17 0.66
CA THR A 17 -1.71 1.37 -0.64
C THR A 17 -1.57 2.80 -1.14
N VAL A 18 -1.68 3.80 -0.25
CA VAL A 18 -1.47 5.22 -0.59
C VAL A 18 -0.06 5.46 -1.09
N VAL A 19 0.96 4.89 -0.44
CA VAL A 19 2.35 5.01 -0.89
C VAL A 19 2.52 4.40 -2.29
N GLY A 20 2.01 3.20 -2.54
CA GLY A 20 2.03 2.60 -3.87
C GLY A 20 1.35 3.45 -4.94
N LEU A 21 0.21 4.07 -4.61
CA LEU A 21 -0.51 4.98 -5.50
C LEU A 21 0.28 6.27 -5.78
N VAL A 22 0.93 6.84 -4.75
CA VAL A 22 1.78 8.02 -4.89
C VAL A 22 2.96 7.73 -5.81
N PHE A 23 3.60 6.57 -5.70
CA PHE A 23 4.67 6.16 -6.63
C PHE A 23 4.18 6.10 -8.08
N LEU A 24 2.98 5.56 -8.33
CA LEU A 24 2.38 5.54 -9.66
C LEU A 24 2.14 6.96 -10.21
N ILE A 25 1.57 7.85 -9.40
CA ILE A 25 1.30 9.24 -9.80
C ILE A 25 2.61 9.98 -10.10
N ILE A 26 3.62 9.86 -9.23
CA ILE A 26 4.93 10.48 -9.41
C ILE A 26 5.58 9.99 -10.69
N LYS A 27 5.54 8.67 -10.97
CA LYS A 27 6.06 8.13 -12.23
C LYS A 27 5.37 8.74 -13.44
N THR A 28 4.05 8.93 -13.39
CA THR A 28 3.28 9.49 -14.51
C THR A 28 3.57 10.97 -14.75
N TRP A 29 3.81 11.76 -13.69
CA TRP A 29 4.01 13.21 -13.79
C TRP A 29 5.49 13.64 -13.85
N SER A 30 6.41 12.80 -13.40
CA SER A 30 7.86 13.06 -13.44
C SER A 30 8.54 12.11 -14.42
N PRO A 31 8.75 12.52 -15.68
CA PRO A 31 9.43 11.69 -16.67
C PRO A 31 10.91 11.44 -16.36
N ASN A 32 11.52 12.21 -15.44
CA ASN A 32 12.89 12.01 -14.94
C ASN A 32 12.94 11.20 -13.64
N PHE A 33 11.87 10.50 -13.27
CA PHE A 33 11.85 9.72 -12.04
C PHE A 33 12.96 8.65 -12.08
N PRO A 34 13.85 8.59 -11.07
CA PRO A 34 15.08 7.79 -11.13
C PRO A 34 14.87 6.28 -10.96
N LEU A 35 13.62 5.79 -11.03
CA LEU A 35 13.30 4.38 -10.93
C LEU A 35 12.80 3.85 -12.27
N ASP A 36 13.41 2.76 -12.73
CA ASP A 36 12.99 2.06 -13.93
C ASP A 36 11.69 1.23 -13.69
N ALA A 37 11.17 0.62 -14.75
CA ALA A 37 9.94 -0.17 -14.66
C ALA A 37 10.08 -1.41 -13.76
N GLU A 38 11.25 -2.03 -13.73
CA GLU A 38 11.53 -3.25 -12.95
C GLU A 38 11.63 -2.95 -11.45
N GLN A 39 12.31 -1.88 -11.07
CA GLN A 39 12.40 -1.39 -9.70
C GLN A 39 11.02 -1.03 -9.15
N ILE A 40 10.20 -0.36 -9.95
CA ILE A 40 8.82 -0.01 -9.56
C ILE A 40 7.96 -1.27 -9.41
N ALA A 41 8.09 -2.24 -10.31
CA ALA A 41 7.41 -3.52 -10.19
C ALA A 41 7.83 -4.26 -8.91
N GLY A 42 9.12 -4.25 -8.57
CA GLY A 42 9.65 -4.83 -7.33
C GLY A 42 9.09 -4.16 -6.07
N ILE A 43 9.05 -2.83 -6.04
CA ILE A 43 8.45 -2.06 -4.93
C ILE A 43 6.96 -2.40 -4.79
N LEU A 44 6.22 -2.46 -5.90
CA LEU A 44 4.80 -2.82 -5.89
C LEU A 44 4.59 -4.26 -5.40
N ALA A 45 5.42 -5.21 -5.83
CA ALA A 45 5.34 -6.60 -5.38
C ALA A 45 5.54 -6.71 -3.85
N LEU A 46 6.49 -5.96 -3.28
CA LEU A 46 6.72 -5.90 -1.84
C LEU A 46 5.52 -5.29 -1.10
N LEU A 47 4.97 -4.19 -1.59
CA LEU A 47 3.79 -3.54 -1.00
C LEU A 47 2.57 -4.46 -1.04
N VAL A 48 2.30 -5.11 -2.17
CA VAL A 48 1.19 -6.05 -2.33
C VAL A 48 1.37 -7.26 -1.40
N SER A 49 2.58 -7.83 -1.33
CA SER A 49 2.90 -8.93 -0.42
C SER A 49 2.62 -8.56 1.04
N TYR A 50 3.03 -7.36 1.48
CA TYR A 50 2.75 -6.86 2.82
C TYR A 50 1.25 -6.67 3.09
N ILE A 51 0.52 -6.07 2.15
CA ILE A 51 -0.93 -5.85 2.27
C ILE A 51 -1.66 -7.19 2.34
N LEU A 52 -1.31 -8.15 1.49
CA LEU A 52 -1.91 -9.48 1.48
C LEU A 52 -1.62 -10.24 2.78
N GLY A 53 -0.37 -10.22 3.26
CA GLY A 53 -0.01 -10.88 4.53
C GLY A 53 -0.80 -10.31 5.71
N THR A 54 -0.92 -8.98 5.79
CA THR A 54 -1.70 -8.32 6.86
C THR A 54 -3.22 -8.47 6.70
N ALA A 55 -3.73 -8.67 5.50
CA ALA A 55 -5.15 -8.99 5.28
C ALA A 55 -5.46 -10.45 5.62
N LEU A 56 -4.55 -11.36 5.29
CA LEU A 56 -4.64 -12.79 5.63
C LEU A 56 -4.61 -13.00 7.15
N GLU A 57 -3.68 -12.33 7.85
CA GLU A 57 -3.59 -12.39 9.31
C GLU A 57 -4.88 -11.90 9.98
N ASP A 58 -5.44 -10.78 9.52
CA ASP A 58 -6.73 -10.27 10.03
C ASP A 58 -7.87 -11.25 9.75
N GLY A 59 -7.90 -11.85 8.55
CA GLY A 59 -8.89 -12.85 8.16
C GLY A 59 -8.84 -14.12 9.03
N LEU A 60 -7.63 -14.63 9.31
CA LEU A 60 -7.45 -15.78 10.21
C LEU A 60 -7.86 -15.45 11.65
N ARG A 61 -7.52 -14.25 12.15
CA ARG A 61 -7.88 -13.83 13.51
C ARG A 61 -9.39 -13.70 13.71
N GLY A 62 -10.14 -13.34 12.67
CA GLY A 62 -11.60 -13.25 12.72
C GLY A 62 -12.34 -14.59 12.75
N LEU A 63 -11.66 -15.71 12.45
CA LEU A 63 -12.22 -17.06 12.49
C LEU A 63 -12.09 -17.75 13.87
N LYS A 64 -11.33 -17.14 14.80
CA LYS A 64 -11.02 -17.69 16.12
C LYS A 64 -11.79 -16.95 17.20
#